data_AF-I2CPZ7-F1
#
_entry.id   AF-I2CPZ7-F1
#
_cell.length_a   1.000
_cell.length_b   1.000
_cell.length_c   1.000
_cell.angle_alpha   90.00
_cell.angle_beta   90.00
_cell.angle_gamma   90.00
#
_symmetry.space_group_name_H-M   'P 1'
#
loop_
_entity.id
_entity.type
_entity.pdbx_description
1 polymer ?
#
loop_
_entity_poly.entity_id
_entity_poly.type
_entity_poly.pdbx_seq_one_letter_code
_entity_poly.pdbx_strand_id
1 'polypeptide(L)'
;MLAVGAWIDRASSTVKYTDIDYFVFSDAARFLSDGGSPYERDTYRYTPFLAYLLLPNLWLHPAWGKVLFVIFDLLVGFLIMKISSQYKVANNTPLKIQPMNGFSSFFAASPPVLYASFWLYNPLVINCSTRGSADSLVSGLVLATVLLVQQNRPILAAAFHGAAVHFK
;
A
#
# COMPACT_ATOMS: atom_id res chain seq x y z
N MET A 1 8.28 -12.40 2.71
CA MET A 1 9.21 -11.30 3.07
C MET A 1 9.07 -10.81 4.50
N LEU A 2 7.87 -10.63 5.09
CA LEU A 2 7.72 -10.16 6.48
C LEU A 2 8.55 -10.94 7.52
N ALA A 3 8.45 -12.28 7.51
CA ALA A 3 9.21 -13.13 8.43
C ALA A 3 10.73 -13.03 8.21
N VAL A 4 11.16 -12.91 6.94
CA VAL A 4 12.57 -12.72 6.56
C VAL A 4 13.06 -11.37 7.07
N GLY A 5 12.30 -10.30 6.86
CA GLY A 5 12.62 -8.97 7.39
C GLY A 5 12.76 -8.96 8.91
N ALA A 6 11.82 -9.60 9.62
CA ALA A 6 11.89 -9.73 11.07
C ALA A 6 13.09 -10.58 11.53
N TRP A 7 13.50 -11.58 10.75
CA TRP A 7 14.72 -12.34 11.02
C TRP A 7 15.98 -11.47 10.80
N ILE A 8 16.05 -10.71 9.71
CA ILE A 8 17.15 -9.76 9.43
C ILE A 8 17.30 -8.76 10.58
N ASP A 9 16.19 -8.16 11.03
CA ASP A 9 16.19 -7.19 12.12
C ASP A 9 16.68 -7.76 13.46
N ARG A 10 16.49 -9.07 13.69
CA ARG A 10 17.01 -9.77 14.88
C ARG A 10 18.47 -10.18 14.72
N ALA A 11 18.87 -10.61 13.52
CA ALA A 11 20.20 -11.11 13.24
C ALA A 11 21.25 -9.99 13.10
N SER A 12 20.83 -8.80 12.66
CA SER A 12 21.69 -7.64 12.42
C SER A 12 21.40 -6.51 13.41
N SER A 13 22.42 -6.07 14.16
CA SER A 13 22.33 -4.91 15.04
C SER A 13 22.62 -3.58 14.32
N THR A 14 23.43 -3.60 13.26
CA THR A 14 23.92 -2.40 12.57
C THR A 14 23.00 -1.93 11.45
N VAL A 15 22.45 -2.85 10.66
CA VAL A 15 21.56 -2.54 9.53
C VAL A 15 20.20 -3.18 9.76
N LYS A 16 19.17 -2.35 9.86
CA LYS A 16 17.78 -2.79 9.99
C LYS A 16 17.11 -2.90 8.63
N TYR A 17 16.31 -3.95 8.46
CA TYR A 17 15.39 -4.10 7.36
C TYR A 17 14.19 -3.15 7.54
N THR A 18 13.62 -3.10 8.74
CA THR A 18 12.48 -2.21 9.03
C THR A 18 12.81 -0.76 8.73
N ASP A 19 11.87 -0.06 8.08
CA ASP A 19 12.00 1.36 7.79
C ASP A 19 12.01 2.19 9.09
N ILE A 20 12.79 3.27 9.11
CA ILE A 20 12.84 4.21 10.23
C ILE A 20 11.46 4.83 10.46
N ASP A 21 10.76 5.17 9.38
CA ASP A 21 9.41 5.75 9.46
C ASP A 21 8.44 4.82 10.21
N TYR A 22 8.60 3.49 10.09
CA TYR A 22 7.75 2.54 10.79
C TYR A 22 7.91 2.58 12.33
N PHE A 23 9.13 2.84 12.80
CA PHE A 23 9.39 3.06 14.23
C PHE A 23 8.79 4.39 14.69
N VAL A 24 8.95 5.45 13.90
CA VAL A 24 8.36 6.77 14.18
C VAL A 24 6.83 6.67 14.29
N PHE A 25 6.18 5.90 13.42
CA PHE A 25 4.74 5.66 13.52
C PHE A 25 4.34 4.91 14.78
N SER A 26 5.10 3.87 15.13
CA SER A 26 4.81 3.02 16.29
C SER A 26 5.03 3.76 17.61
N ASP A 27 6.03 4.65 17.65
CA ASP A 27 6.25 5.54 18.79
C ASP A 27 5.13 6.58 18.91
N ALA A 28 4.70 7.20 17.81
CA ALA A 28 3.57 8.13 17.81
C ALA A 28 2.26 7.45 18.27
N ALA A 29 2.04 6.19 17.88
CA ALA A 29 0.94 5.39 18.41
C ALA A 29 1.06 5.15 19.91
N ARG A 30 2.29 5.08 20.47
CA ARG A 30 2.51 4.96 21.91
C ARG A 30 2.09 6.21 22.65
N PHE A 31 2.47 7.40 22.16
CA PHE A 31 1.99 8.67 22.72
C PHE A 31 0.46 8.74 22.75
N LEU A 32 -0.21 8.30 21.68
CA LEU A 32 -1.67 8.20 21.65
C LEU A 32 -2.23 7.23 22.70
N SER A 33 -1.60 6.06 22.87
CA SER A 33 -2.00 5.06 23.87
C SER A 33 -1.84 5.58 25.30
N ASP A 34 -0.90 6.50 25.53
CA ASP A 34 -0.65 7.14 26.83
C ASP A 34 -1.53 8.37 27.07
N GLY A 35 -2.41 8.72 26.11
CA GLY A 35 -3.32 9.87 26.18
C GLY A 35 -2.74 11.20 25.70
N GLY A 36 -1.51 11.18 25.16
CA GLY A 36 -0.83 12.33 24.57
C GLY A 36 -1.11 12.52 23.08
N SER A 37 -0.43 13.49 22.48
CA SER A 37 -0.49 13.77 21.04
C SER A 37 0.57 12.98 20.27
N PRO A 38 0.28 12.44 19.06
CA PRO A 38 1.28 11.76 18.24
C PRO A 38 2.41 12.70 17.80
N TYR A 39 2.17 14.01 17.81
CA TYR A 39 3.15 15.04 17.48
C TYR A 39 4.16 15.31 18.60
N GLU A 40 3.96 14.74 19.79
CA GLU A 40 4.98 14.75 20.86
C GLU A 40 6.15 13.82 20.50
N ARG A 41 5.95 12.90 19.54
CA ARG A 41 7.06 12.14 18.97
C ARG A 41 7.88 13.04 18.04
N ASP A 42 9.16 13.23 18.38
CA ASP A 42 10.10 13.94 17.52
C ASP A 42 10.08 13.38 16.09
N THR A 43 10.16 14.26 15.10
CA THR A 43 10.15 13.95 13.66
C THR A 43 8.86 13.31 13.10
N TYR A 44 7.80 13.18 13.91
CA TYR A 44 6.50 12.74 13.41
C TYR A 44 5.84 13.82 12.55
N ARG A 45 5.73 13.54 11.24
CA ARG A 45 5.24 14.49 10.21
C ARG A 45 4.00 14.02 9.47
N TYR A 46 3.36 12.96 9.97
CA TYR A 46 2.25 12.29 9.30
C TYR A 46 0.93 12.64 9.98
N THR A 47 -0.20 12.27 9.37
CA THR A 47 -1.51 12.50 9.97
C THR A 47 -1.72 11.69 11.24
N PRO A 48 -2.38 12.21 12.28
CA PRO A 48 -2.68 11.48 13.51
C PRO A 48 -3.44 10.19 13.23
N PHE A 49 -4.24 10.17 12.15
CA PHE A 49 -5.00 9.00 11.75
C PHE A 49 -4.10 7.78 11.48
N LEU A 50 -2.91 7.99 10.92
CA LEU A 50 -1.95 6.90 10.69
C LEU A 50 -1.44 6.32 12.02
N ALA A 51 -1.18 7.16 13.02
CA ALA A 51 -0.79 6.70 14.35
C ALA A 51 -1.94 5.92 15.03
N TYR A 52 -3.19 6.38 14.94
CA TYR A 52 -4.36 5.64 15.44
C TYR A 52 -4.50 4.26 14.79
N LEU A 53 -4.32 4.19 13.47
CA LEU A 53 -4.39 2.95 12.70
C LEU A 53 -3.33 1.90 13.12
N LEU A 54 -2.25 2.40 13.73
CA LEU A 54 -1.10 1.61 14.18
C LEU A 54 -1.07 1.37 15.69
N LEU A 55 -2.09 1.79 16.45
CA LEU A 55 -2.25 1.40 17.86
C LEU A 55 -2.14 -0.12 18.09
N PRO A 56 -2.67 -0.99 17.22
CA PRO A 56 -2.52 -2.43 17.42
C PRO A 56 -1.08 -2.94 17.24
N ASN A 57 -0.12 -2.11 16.77
CA ASN A 57 1.31 -2.46 16.87
C ASN A 57 1.74 -2.68 18.32
N LEU A 58 1.12 -1.97 19.27
CA LEU A 58 1.43 -2.05 20.70
C LEU A 58 0.66 -3.18 21.36
N TRP A 59 -0.63 -3.31 21.04
CA TRP A 59 -1.54 -4.21 21.75
C TRP A 59 -1.58 -5.63 21.19
N LEU A 60 -1.37 -5.80 19.88
CA LEU A 60 -1.45 -7.11 19.21
C LEU A 60 -0.07 -7.64 18.83
N HIS A 61 0.62 -6.95 17.93
CA HIS A 61 1.92 -7.39 17.45
C HIS A 61 2.66 -6.25 16.72
N PRO A 62 3.98 -6.07 16.91
CA PRO A 62 4.75 -4.99 16.27
C PRO A 62 4.69 -4.97 14.74
N ALA A 63 4.37 -6.10 14.10
CA ALA A 63 4.24 -6.21 12.64
C ALA A 63 2.83 -5.90 12.10
N TRP A 64 1.86 -5.53 12.96
CA TRP A 64 0.47 -5.26 12.55
C TRP A 64 0.39 -4.27 11.38
N GLY A 65 1.04 -3.12 11.49
CA GLY A 65 1.08 -2.11 10.44
C GLY A 65 1.67 -2.61 9.13
N LYS A 66 2.72 -3.44 9.19
CA LYS A 66 3.30 -4.05 7.98
C LYS A 66 2.32 -5.00 7.30
N VAL A 67 1.57 -5.78 8.07
CA VAL A 67 0.51 -6.65 7.53
C VAL A 67 -0.57 -5.79 6.87
N LEU A 68 -0.98 -4.70 7.52
CA LEU A 68 -1.94 -3.76 6.95
C LEU A 68 -1.45 -3.17 5.61
N PHE A 69 -0.21 -2.71 5.53
CA PHE A 69 0.35 -2.16 4.29
C PHE A 69 0.45 -3.19 3.17
N VAL A 70 0.75 -4.45 3.50
CA VAL A 70 0.70 -5.56 2.53
C VAL A 70 -0.73 -5.85 2.06
N ILE A 71 -1.73 -5.77 2.94
CA ILE A 71 -3.15 -5.88 2.54
C ILE A 71 -3.51 -4.76 1.55
N PHE A 72 -2.99 -3.55 1.75
CA PHE A 72 -3.18 -2.45 0.80
C PHE A 72 -2.51 -2.70 -0.55
N ASP A 73 -1.37 -3.41 -0.62
CA ASP A 73 -0.83 -3.84 -1.92
C ASP A 73 -1.77 -4.78 -2.67
N LEU A 74 -2.38 -5.73 -1.95
CA LEU A 74 -3.38 -6.63 -2.53
C LEU A 74 -4.60 -5.84 -3.03
N LEU A 75 -5.03 -4.84 -2.27
CA LEU A 75 -6.11 -3.93 -2.66
C LEU A 75 -5.73 -3.13 -3.90
N VAL A 76 -4.51 -2.59 -3.98
CA VAL A 76 -4.01 -1.87 -5.16
C VAL A 76 -4.03 -2.79 -6.38
N GLY A 77 -3.51 -4.02 -6.27
CA GLY A 77 -3.56 -5.00 -7.35
C GLY A 77 -5.00 -5.26 -7.83
N PHE A 78 -5.94 -5.43 -6.89
CA PHE A 78 -7.37 -5.59 -7.20
C PHE A 78 -7.96 -4.36 -7.90
N LEU A 79 -7.64 -3.15 -7.43
CA LEU A 79 -8.12 -1.90 -8.02
C LEU A 79 -7.57 -1.71 -9.45
N ILE A 80 -6.30 -2.01 -9.69
CA ILE A 80 -5.69 -2.01 -11.02
C ILE A 80 -6.46 -2.95 -11.96
N MET A 81 -6.78 -4.16 -11.51
CA MET A 81 -7.58 -5.10 -12.32
C MET A 81 -8.97 -4.54 -12.65
N LYS A 82 -9.66 -3.97 -11.65
CA LYS A 82 -11.02 -3.41 -11.82
C LYS A 82 -11.03 -2.24 -12.78
N ILE A 83 -10.14 -1.26 -12.60
CA ILE A 83 -10.00 -0.09 -13.47
C ILE A 83 -9.69 -0.53 -14.91
N SER A 84 -8.71 -1.41 -15.08
CA SER A 84 -8.30 -1.89 -16.41
C SER A 84 -9.42 -2.68 -17.12
N SER A 85 -10.18 -3.49 -16.37
CA SER A 85 -11.32 -4.24 -16.91
C SER A 85 -12.47 -3.31 -17.31
N GLN A 86 -12.77 -2.29 -16.51
CA GLN A 86 -13.83 -1.34 -16.82
C GLN A 86 -13.48 -0.48 -18.04
N TYR A 87 -12.22 -0.08 -18.17
CA TYR A 87 -11.72 0.64 -19.34
C TYR A 87 -11.89 -0.17 -20.64
N LYS A 88 -11.59 -1.47 -20.61
CA LYS A 88 -11.78 -2.38 -21.75
C LYS A 88 -13.26 -2.43 -22.18
N VAL A 89 -14.16 -2.61 -21.23
CA VAL A 89 -15.60 -2.72 -21.49
C VAL A 89 -16.15 -1.40 -22.04
N ALA A 90 -15.75 -0.26 -21.48
CA ALA A 90 -16.23 1.05 -21.91
C ALA A 90 -15.80 1.42 -23.33
N ASN A 91 -14.59 1.02 -23.76
CA ASN A 91 -14.03 1.45 -25.04
C ASN A 91 -14.14 0.42 -26.17
N ASN A 92 -14.75 -0.76 -25.94
CA ASN A 92 -14.77 -1.89 -26.89
C ASN A 92 -13.39 -2.23 -27.49
N THR A 93 -12.31 -1.80 -26.85
CA THR A 93 -10.94 -1.99 -27.35
C THR A 93 -10.40 -3.29 -26.79
N PRO A 94 -10.01 -4.26 -27.64
CA PRO A 94 -9.29 -5.41 -27.15
C PRO A 94 -7.90 -4.93 -26.72
N LEU A 95 -7.67 -4.83 -25.40
CA LEU A 95 -6.33 -4.80 -24.83
C LEU A 95 -5.64 -6.09 -25.28
N LYS A 96 -4.86 -5.99 -26.36
CA LYS A 96 -4.00 -7.06 -26.89
C LYS A 96 -2.57 -6.64 -26.61
N ILE A 97 -1.94 -7.32 -25.67
CA ILE A 97 -0.48 -7.29 -25.58
C ILE A 97 -0.01 -8.31 -26.60
N GLN A 98 0.63 -7.83 -27.68
CA GLN A 98 1.23 -8.75 -28.63
C GLN A 98 2.45 -9.40 -27.94
N PRO A 99 2.52 -10.74 -27.86
CA PRO A 99 3.66 -11.39 -27.24
C PRO A 99 4.92 -11.06 -28.06
N MET A 100 5.94 -10.48 -27.41
CA MET A 100 7.28 -10.43 -28.00
C MET A 100 7.78 -11.86 -28.19
N ASN A 101 8.33 -12.13 -29.37
CA ASN A 101 8.85 -13.43 -29.76
C ASN A 101 9.84 -13.94 -28.68
N GLY A 102 9.52 -15.07 -28.03
CA GLY A 102 10.35 -15.73 -27.02
C GLY A 102 9.83 -15.72 -25.58
N PHE A 103 8.82 -14.91 -25.24
CA PHE A 103 8.24 -14.79 -23.87
C PHE A 103 6.74 -15.10 -23.81
N SER A 104 6.23 -15.95 -24.71
CA SER A 104 4.79 -16.15 -24.95
C SER A 104 3.99 -16.66 -23.75
N SER A 105 4.60 -17.41 -22.82
CA SER A 105 3.91 -17.95 -21.64
C SER A 105 3.67 -16.90 -20.54
N PHE A 106 4.58 -15.92 -20.39
CA PHE A 106 4.47 -14.89 -19.34
C PHE A 106 3.42 -13.82 -19.68
N PHE A 107 3.29 -13.49 -20.97
CA PHE A 107 2.29 -12.54 -21.49
C PHE A 107 0.97 -13.21 -21.92
N ALA A 108 0.78 -14.50 -21.64
CA ALA A 108 -0.48 -15.20 -21.90
C ALA A 108 -1.63 -14.77 -20.97
N ALA A 109 -1.31 -14.10 -19.86
CA ALA A 109 -2.30 -13.55 -18.94
C ALA A 109 -3.08 -12.39 -19.58
N SER A 110 -4.36 -12.25 -19.22
CA SER A 110 -5.15 -11.09 -19.66
C SER A 110 -4.48 -9.78 -19.18
N PRO A 111 -4.48 -8.69 -19.97
CA PRO A 111 -3.76 -7.47 -19.62
C PRO A 111 -4.07 -6.88 -18.22
N PRO A 112 -5.31 -6.91 -17.71
CA PRO A 112 -5.59 -6.50 -16.33
C PRO A 112 -4.85 -7.32 -15.27
N VAL A 113 -4.78 -8.64 -15.47
CA VAL A 113 -4.03 -9.55 -14.58
C VAL A 113 -2.55 -9.24 -14.66
N LEU A 114 -2.03 -9.01 -15.86
CA LEU A 114 -0.63 -8.68 -16.07
C LEU A 114 -0.22 -7.36 -15.41
N TYR A 115 -1.07 -6.31 -15.48
CA TYR A 115 -0.81 -5.04 -14.79
C TYR A 115 -0.84 -5.18 -13.27
N ALA A 116 -1.78 -5.96 -12.72
CA ALA A 116 -1.79 -6.25 -11.30
C ALA A 116 -0.60 -7.10 -10.85
N SER A 117 -0.18 -8.08 -11.67
CA SER A 117 1.03 -8.86 -11.44
C SER A 117 2.27 -7.97 -11.44
N PHE A 118 2.36 -6.97 -12.31
CA PHE A 118 3.46 -6.00 -12.29
C PHE A 118 3.51 -5.20 -10.99
N TRP A 119 2.39 -4.91 -10.33
CA TRP A 119 2.41 -4.28 -9.02
C TRP A 119 2.82 -5.29 -7.93
N LEU A 120 2.10 -6.41 -7.85
CA LEU A 120 2.19 -7.38 -6.76
C LEU A 120 3.52 -8.14 -6.71
N TYR A 121 4.13 -8.39 -7.87
CA TYR A 121 5.41 -9.10 -7.98
C TYR A 121 6.60 -8.14 -8.17
N ASN A 122 6.39 -6.82 -8.07
CA ASN A 122 7.50 -5.87 -8.12
C ASN A 122 8.30 -5.94 -6.81
N PRO A 123 9.60 -6.28 -6.86
CA PRO A 123 10.43 -6.38 -5.66
C PRO A 123 10.52 -5.07 -4.89
N LEU A 124 10.39 -3.91 -5.55
CA LEU A 124 10.38 -2.60 -4.89
C LEU A 124 9.12 -2.42 -4.05
N VAL A 125 7.94 -2.72 -4.61
CA VAL A 125 6.64 -2.61 -3.90
C VAL A 125 6.61 -3.55 -2.71
N ILE A 126 6.98 -4.82 -2.93
CA ILE A 126 7.06 -5.82 -1.86
C ILE A 126 7.97 -5.33 -0.74
N ASN A 127 9.15 -4.81 -1.07
CA ASN A 127 10.08 -4.30 -0.07
C ASN A 127 9.52 -3.07 0.67
N CYS A 128 8.96 -2.08 -0.02
CA CYS A 128 8.41 -0.88 0.62
C CYS A 128 7.37 -1.24 1.70
N SER A 129 6.37 -2.05 1.35
CA SER A 129 5.28 -2.40 2.29
C SER A 129 5.75 -3.31 3.41
N THR A 130 6.62 -4.28 3.12
CA THR A 130 7.12 -5.22 4.15
C THR A 130 8.19 -4.62 5.07
N ARG A 131 8.89 -3.55 4.63
CA ARG A 131 9.73 -2.72 5.51
C ARG A 131 8.89 -1.82 6.42
N GLY A 132 7.64 -1.53 6.07
CA GLY A 132 6.70 -0.74 6.88
C GLY A 132 6.41 0.66 6.34
N SER A 133 6.60 0.91 5.04
CA SER A 133 6.13 2.16 4.43
C SER A 133 4.61 2.15 4.24
N ALA A 134 3.96 3.29 4.49
CA ALA A 134 2.53 3.51 4.27
C ALA A 134 2.18 3.88 2.81
N ASP A 135 3.14 3.84 1.87
CA ASP A 135 2.93 4.26 0.47
C ASP A 135 1.84 3.44 -0.26
N SER A 136 1.71 2.16 0.07
CA SER A 136 0.67 1.28 -0.52
C SER A 136 -0.73 1.71 -0.11
N LEU A 137 -0.91 2.23 1.12
CA LEU A 137 -2.17 2.77 1.60
C LEU A 137 -2.59 3.98 0.77
N VAL A 138 -1.68 4.94 0.60
CA VAL A 138 -1.93 6.17 -0.19
C VAL A 138 -2.21 5.81 -1.64
N SER A 139 -1.43 4.89 -2.23
CA SER A 139 -1.64 4.40 -3.59
C SER A 139 -3.03 3.76 -3.76
N GLY A 140 -3.49 3.01 -2.76
CA GLY A 140 -4.84 2.43 -2.73
C GLY A 140 -5.94 3.49 -2.73
N LEU A 141 -5.80 4.56 -1.93
CA LEU A 141 -6.76 5.67 -1.89
C LEU A 141 -6.82 6.44 -3.22
N VAL A 142 -5.67 6.67 -3.85
CA VAL A 142 -5.59 7.33 -5.17
C VAL A 142 -6.27 6.48 -6.24
N LEU A 143 -6.00 5.17 -6.29
CA LEU A 143 -6.65 4.30 -7.28
C LEU A 143 -8.15 4.13 -7.00
N ALA A 144 -8.57 4.09 -5.73
CA ALA A 144 -9.98 4.08 -5.37
C ALA A 144 -10.68 5.36 -5.89
N THR A 145 -10.02 6.51 -5.78
CA THR A 145 -10.50 7.78 -6.36
C THR A 145 -10.73 7.64 -7.86
N VAL A 146 -9.73 7.15 -8.60
CA VAL A 146 -9.85 6.95 -10.07
C VAL A 146 -11.01 6.03 -10.42
N LEU A 147 -11.15 4.91 -9.71
CA LEU A 147 -12.25 3.96 -9.93
C LEU A 147 -13.63 4.59 -9.67
N LEU A 148 -13.76 5.39 -8.61
CA LEU A 148 -15.02 6.07 -8.27
C LEU A 148 -15.38 7.16 -9.29
N VAL A 149 -14.38 7.87 -9.82
CA VAL A 149 -14.57 8.81 -10.94
C VAL A 149 -15.09 8.08 -12.17
N GLN A 150 -14.49 6.94 -12.54
CA GLN A 150 -14.95 6.11 -13.67
C GLN A 150 -16.39 5.61 -13.48
N GLN A 151 -16.83 5.43 -12.24
CA GLN A 151 -18.19 5.00 -11.89
C GLN A 151 -19.19 6.16 -11.76
N ASN A 152 -18.82 7.39 -12.12
CA ASN A 152 -19.65 8.59 -11.95
C ASN A 152 -20.11 8.80 -10.48
N ARG A 153 -19.23 8.54 -9.51
CA ARG A 153 -19.48 8.74 -8.07
C ARG A 153 -18.60 9.86 -7.49
N PRO A 154 -18.85 11.14 -7.84
CA PRO A 154 -17.92 12.24 -7.54
C PRO A 154 -17.77 12.55 -6.05
N ILE A 155 -18.85 12.43 -5.26
CA ILE A 155 -18.80 12.71 -3.81
C ILE A 155 -17.86 11.73 -3.10
N LEU A 156 -17.98 10.43 -3.41
CA LEU A 156 -17.09 9.41 -2.85
C LEU A 156 -15.67 9.58 -3.37
N ALA A 157 -15.49 9.89 -4.67
CA ALA A 157 -14.17 10.15 -5.21
C ALA A 157 -13.48 11.32 -4.48
N ALA A 158 -14.20 12.42 -4.23
CA ALA A 158 -13.68 13.56 -3.49
C ALA A 158 -13.31 13.19 -2.05
N ALA A 159 -14.11 12.37 -1.37
CA ALA A 159 -13.81 11.89 -0.02
C ALA A 159 -12.53 11.03 0.02
N PHE A 160 -12.37 10.08 -0.90
CA PHE A 160 -11.17 9.25 -0.98
C PHE A 160 -9.93 10.05 -1.40
N HIS A 161 -10.09 11.05 -2.28
CA HIS A 161 -9.02 11.94 -2.66
C HIS A 161 -8.56 12.82 -1.51
N GLY A 162 -9.51 13.41 -0.77
CA GLY A 162 -9.23 14.18 0.44
C GLY A 162 -8.52 13.33 1.49
N ALA A 163 -8.95 12.08 1.69
CA ALA A 163 -8.24 11.14 2.54
C ALA A 163 -6.80 10.92 2.06
N ALA A 164 -6.56 10.69 0.77
CA ALA A 164 -5.20 10.51 0.24
C ALA A 164 -4.30 11.72 0.57
N VAL A 165 -4.76 12.94 0.29
CA VAL A 165 -4.02 14.18 0.54
C VAL A 165 -3.72 14.38 2.04
N HIS A 166 -4.66 14.02 2.91
CA HIS A 166 -4.44 14.14 4.35
C HIS A 166 -3.49 13.07 4.90
N PHE A 167 -3.29 11.95 4.21
CA PHE A 167 -2.34 10.93 4.63
C PHE A 167 -0.90 11.25 4.25
N LYS A 168 -0.66 11.65 2.99
CA LYS A 168 0.66 11.98 2.45
C LYS A 168 0.53 12.73 1.12
#